data_AF-A0A9E5Q0N6-F1
#
_entry.id   AF-A0A9E5Q0N6-F1
#
_cell.length_a   1.000
_cell.length_b   1.000
_cell.length_c   1.000
_cell.angle_alpha   90.00
_cell.angle_beta   90.00
_cell.angle_gamma   90.00
#
_symmetry.space_group_name_H-M   'P 1'
#
loop_
_entity.id
_entity.type
_entity.pdbx_description
1 polymer ?
#
loop_
_entity_poly.entity_id
_entity_poly.type
_entity_poly.pdbx_seq_one_letter_code
_entity_poly.pdbx_strand_id
1 'polypeptide(L)'
;FKQLLASELPVDCLQGDELVNYFPTPLRRRFRDIMPSHRLAPDIISTELANEIVNRAGITFIFRLREETGAAPADISRAYMIARQVFDMPELWAEVEALDNRV
;
A
#
# COMPACT_ATOMS: atom_id res chain seq x y z
N PHE A 1 9.82 5.78 0.54
CA PHE A 1 9.32 6.51 -0.65
C PHE A 1 10.24 6.41 -1.87
N LYS A 2 11.37 7.15 -1.96
CA LYS A 2 12.19 7.19 -3.20
C LYS A 2 12.63 5.81 -3.73
N GLN A 3 12.96 4.90 -2.83
CA GLN A 3 13.34 3.52 -3.18
C GLN A 3 12.16 2.69 -3.73
N LEU A 4 10.92 2.99 -3.32
CA LEU A 4 9.72 2.34 -3.87
C LEU A 4 9.41 2.91 -5.26
N LEU A 5 9.46 4.24 -5.40
CA LEU A 5 9.22 4.91 -6.68
C LEU A 5 10.22 4.50 -7.78
N ALA A 6 11.48 4.25 -7.40
CA ALA A 6 12.52 3.80 -8.31
C ALA A 6 12.48 2.29 -8.62
N SER A 7 11.54 1.54 -8.03
CA SER A 7 11.40 0.10 -8.23
C SER A 7 10.27 -0.22 -9.21
N GLU A 8 10.10 -1.51 -9.54
CA GLU A 8 8.98 -2.00 -10.35
C GLU A 8 7.68 -2.14 -9.56
N LEU A 9 7.75 -2.07 -8.21
CA LEU A 9 6.60 -2.27 -7.33
C LEU A 9 5.40 -1.37 -7.66
N PRO A 10 5.55 -0.07 -7.97
CA PRO A 10 4.39 0.76 -8.30
C PRO A 10 3.66 0.29 -9.56
N VAL A 11 4.39 -0.28 -10.53
CA VAL A 11 3.83 -0.81 -11.77
C VAL A 11 3.02 -2.08 -11.49
N ASP A 12 3.55 -2.97 -10.66
CA ASP A 12 2.85 -4.19 -10.24
C ASP A 12 1.55 -3.89 -9.50
N CYS A 13 1.52 -2.78 -8.75
CA CYS A 13 0.36 -2.31 -8.01
C CYS A 13 -0.66 -1.51 -8.84
N LEU A 14 -0.38 -1.20 -10.12
CA LEU A 14 -1.31 -0.41 -10.96
C LEU A 14 -2.67 -1.08 -11.16
N GLN A 15 -2.71 -2.40 -11.03
CA GLN A 15 -3.92 -3.21 -11.18
C GLN A 15 -4.72 -3.31 -9.87
N GLY A 16 -4.15 -2.86 -8.76
CA GLY A 16 -4.79 -2.84 -7.45
C GLY A 16 -5.79 -1.70 -7.29
N ASP A 17 -6.71 -1.86 -6.34
CA ASP A 17 -7.70 -0.84 -6.01
C ASP A 17 -7.09 0.37 -5.28
N GLU A 18 -5.83 0.28 -4.81
CA GLU A 18 -5.13 1.34 -4.08
C GLU A 18 -5.13 2.67 -4.85
N LEU A 19 -4.74 2.64 -6.13
CA LEU A 19 -4.71 3.84 -6.96
C LEU A 19 -6.13 4.42 -7.14
N VAL A 20 -7.12 3.57 -7.35
CA VAL A 20 -8.52 3.98 -7.54
C VAL A 20 -9.08 4.57 -6.25
N ASN A 21 -8.76 3.97 -5.11
CA ASN A 21 -9.24 4.38 -3.80
C ASN A 21 -8.66 5.71 -3.33
N TYR A 22 -7.52 6.13 -3.88
CA TYR A 22 -6.97 7.46 -3.65
C TYR A 22 -7.89 8.59 -4.16
N PHE A 23 -8.51 8.41 -5.34
CA PHE A 23 -9.33 9.46 -5.95
C PHE A 23 -10.70 9.62 -5.27
N PRO A 24 -11.41 10.75 -5.37
CA PRO A 24 -12.80 10.89 -4.91
C PRO A 24 -13.79 9.97 -5.63
N THR A 25 -14.82 9.48 -4.93
CA THR A 25 -15.85 8.56 -5.45
C THR A 25 -16.46 8.98 -6.80
N PRO A 26 -16.80 10.27 -7.05
CA PRO A 26 -17.32 10.67 -8.36
C PRO A 26 -16.35 10.41 -9.51
N LEU A 27 -15.04 10.57 -9.29
CA LEU A 27 -14.02 10.29 -10.29
C LEU A 27 -13.84 8.78 -10.48
N ARG A 28 -13.86 8.00 -9.39
CA ARG A 28 -13.78 6.53 -9.47
C ARG A 28 -14.87 5.97 -10.39
N ARG A 29 -16.12 6.41 -10.20
CA ARG A 29 -17.26 5.90 -10.97
C ARG A 29 -17.17 6.21 -12.47
N ARG A 30 -16.56 7.34 -12.84
CA ARG A 30 -16.56 7.84 -14.22
C ARG A 30 -15.27 7.53 -14.98
N PHE A 31 -14.15 7.37 -14.28
CA PHE A 31 -12.81 7.37 -14.87
C PHE A 31 -11.90 6.25 -14.37
N ARG A 32 -12.43 5.22 -13.68
CA ARG A 32 -11.64 4.09 -13.17
C ARG A 32 -10.66 3.54 -14.21
N ASP A 33 -11.14 3.28 -15.42
CA ASP A 33 -10.35 2.59 -16.45
C ASP A 33 -9.17 3.42 -16.98
N ILE A 34 -9.18 4.75 -16.80
CA ILE A 34 -8.11 5.64 -17.24
C ILE A 34 -7.17 6.08 -16.11
N MET A 35 -7.51 5.77 -14.85
CA MET A 35 -6.68 6.12 -13.69
C MET A 35 -5.26 5.54 -13.74
N PRO A 36 -5.02 4.30 -14.23
CA PRO A 36 -3.65 3.77 -14.37
C PRO A 36 -2.76 4.61 -15.30
N SER A 37 -3.36 5.31 -16.27
CA SER A 37 -2.66 6.22 -17.19
C SER A 37 -2.37 7.59 -16.58
N HIS A 38 -2.75 7.84 -15.33
CA HIS A 38 -2.50 9.10 -14.67
C HIS A 38 -1.00 9.32 -14.48
N ARG A 39 -0.49 10.50 -14.85
CA ARG A 39 0.95 10.80 -14.83
C ARG A 39 1.61 10.59 -13.46
N LEU A 40 0.85 10.76 -12.38
CA LEU A 40 1.33 10.58 -10.99
C LEU A 40 0.94 9.21 -10.39
N ALA A 41 0.43 8.26 -11.17
CA ALA A 41 0.04 6.96 -10.64
C ALA A 41 1.20 6.28 -9.86
N PRO A 42 2.45 6.24 -10.36
CA PRO A 42 3.56 5.65 -9.62
C PRO A 42 3.87 6.37 -8.30
N ASP A 43 3.81 7.71 -8.29
CA ASP A 43 4.04 8.54 -7.10
C ASP A 43 2.96 8.33 -6.04
N ILE A 44 1.68 8.31 -6.47
CA ILE A 44 0.53 8.07 -5.58
C ILE A 44 0.67 6.71 -4.91
N ILE A 45 0.86 5.65 -5.71
CA ILE A 45 1.00 4.28 -5.21
C ILE A 45 2.17 4.16 -4.22
N SER A 46 3.34 4.70 -4.59
CA SER A 46 4.53 4.65 -3.74
C SER A 46 4.35 5.39 -2.41
N THR A 47 3.59 6.49 -2.43
CA THR A 47 3.31 7.31 -1.24
C THR A 47 2.30 6.60 -0.35
N GLU A 48 1.20 6.12 -0.91
CA GLU A 48 0.15 5.43 -0.17
C GLU A 48 0.68 4.15 0.47
N LEU A 49 1.45 3.35 -0.27
CA LEU A 49 2.07 2.14 0.29
C LEU A 49 3.06 2.45 1.41
N ALA A 50 3.85 3.52 1.28
CA ALA A 50 4.75 3.93 2.36
C ALA A 50 3.97 4.37 3.60
N ASN A 51 2.90 5.15 3.42
CA ASN A 51 2.03 5.59 4.51
C ASN A 51 1.37 4.40 5.20
N GLU A 52 0.84 3.46 4.43
CA GLU A 52 0.18 2.28 4.96
C GLU A 52 1.13 1.42 5.81
N ILE A 53 2.32 1.11 5.28
CA ILE A 53 3.33 0.34 6.02
C ILE A 53 3.71 1.06 7.33
N VAL A 54 3.90 2.38 7.28
CA VAL A 54 4.21 3.15 8.49
C VAL A 54 3.06 3.11 9.49
N ASN A 55 1.82 3.27 9.03
CA ASN A 55 0.64 3.30 9.89
C ASN A 55 0.35 1.92 10.52
N ARG A 56 0.55 0.83 9.78
CA ARG A 56 0.20 -0.53 10.23
C ARG A 56 1.35 -1.27 10.90
N ALA A 57 2.57 -1.12 10.41
CA ALA A 57 3.74 -1.86 10.86
C ALA A 57 4.76 -0.99 11.64
N GLY A 58 4.62 0.33 11.55
CA GLY A 58 5.47 1.30 12.25
C GLY A 58 6.62 1.84 11.39
N ILE A 59 7.12 3.02 11.77
CA ILE A 59 8.13 3.76 11.00
C ILE A 59 9.48 3.03 10.85
N THR A 60 9.80 2.11 11.76
CA THR A 60 11.07 1.36 11.76
C THR A 60 10.99 0.00 11.04
N PHE A 61 9.81 -0.41 10.59
CA PHE A 61 9.54 -1.76 10.08
C PHE A 61 10.48 -2.17 8.93
N ILE A 62 10.53 -1.36 7.87
CA ILE A 62 11.38 -1.62 6.69
C ILE A 62 12.86 -1.63 7.06
N PHE A 63 13.27 -0.76 7.99
CA PHE A 63 14.66 -0.69 8.42
C PHE A 63 15.07 -1.97 9.16
N ARG A 64 14.27 -2.41 10.12
CA ARG A 64 14.52 -3.65 10.88
C ARG A 64 14.56 -4.88 9.99
N LEU A 65 13.55 -5.05 9.13
CA LEU A 65 13.52 -6.20 8.22
C LEU A 65 14.70 -6.20 7.25
N ARG A 66 15.16 -5.01 6.81
CA ARG A 66 16.36 -4.91 6.00
C ARG A 66 17.61 -5.32 6.76
N GLU A 67 17.76 -4.95 8.03
CA GLU A 67 18.89 -5.38 8.86
C GLU A 67 18.88 -6.89 9.12
N GLU A 68 17.70 -7.48 9.33
CA GLU A 68 17.56 -8.91 9.63
C GLU A 68 17.72 -9.82 8.41
N THR A 69 17.22 -9.39 7.25
CA THR A 69 17.14 -10.23 6.04
C THR A 69 18.11 -9.84 4.94
N GLY A 70 18.63 -8.61 4.97
CA GLY A 70 19.40 -8.02 3.86
C GLY A 70 18.58 -7.66 2.62
N ALA A 71 17.26 -7.89 2.63
CA ALA A 71 16.39 -7.64 1.47
C ALA A 71 16.25 -6.14 1.14
N ALA A 72 15.99 -5.84 -0.14
CA ALA A 72 15.76 -4.46 -0.55
C ALA A 72 14.40 -3.96 -0.01
N PRO A 73 14.27 -2.65 0.30
CA PRO A 73 13.00 -2.07 0.74
C PRO A 73 11.80 -2.36 -0.16
N ALA A 74 12.01 -2.43 -1.48
CA ALA A 74 10.96 -2.79 -2.43
C ALA A 74 10.50 -4.25 -2.25
N ASP A 75 11.42 -5.19 -2.02
CA ASP A 75 11.09 -6.60 -1.79
C ASP A 75 10.37 -6.79 -0.46
N ILE A 76 10.79 -6.05 0.57
CA ILE A 76 10.13 -6.06 1.88
C ILE A 76 8.70 -5.50 1.75
N SER A 77 8.53 -4.37 1.05
CA SER A 77 7.20 -3.81 0.79
C SER A 77 6.32 -4.75 -0.04
N ARG A 78 6.88 -5.45 -1.02
CA ARG A 78 6.18 -6.50 -1.79
C ARG A 78 5.75 -7.66 -0.89
N ALA A 79 6.66 -8.15 -0.05
CA ALA A 79 6.37 -9.23 0.90
C ALA A 79 5.29 -8.81 1.91
N TYR A 80 5.33 -7.57 2.40
CA TYR A 80 4.28 -7.00 3.23
C TYR A 80 2.92 -7.02 2.52
N MET A 81 2.85 -6.57 1.26
CA MET A 81 1.60 -6.57 0.50
C MET A 81 1.04 -7.99 0.30
N ILE A 82 1.91 -8.95 -0.02
CA ILE A 82 1.51 -10.36 -0.17
C ILE A 82 0.99 -10.89 1.16
N ALA A 83 1.72 -10.69 2.26
CA ALA A 83 1.28 -11.12 3.59
C ALA A 83 -0.07 -10.49 3.96
N ARG A 84 -0.24 -9.19 3.73
CA ARG A 84 -1.48 -8.46 3.99
C ARG A 84 -2.68 -9.07 3.25
N GLN A 85 -2.51 -9.43 1.98
CA GLN A 85 -3.57 -10.04 1.17
C GLN A 85 -3.83 -11.50 1.54
N VAL A 86 -2.79 -12.30 1.74
CA VAL A 86 -2.90 -13.73 2.04
C VAL A 86 -3.57 -13.98 3.40
N PHE A 87 -3.30 -13.12 4.38
CA PHE A 87 -3.87 -13.24 5.72
C PHE A 87 -5.16 -12.43 5.91
N ASP A 88 -5.70 -11.86 4.84
CA ASP A 88 -6.87 -10.96 4.86
C ASP A 88 -6.82 -9.92 6.00
N MET A 89 -5.64 -9.32 6.17
CA MET A 89 -5.42 -8.35 7.24
C MET A 89 -6.39 -7.15 7.19
N PRO A 90 -6.82 -6.63 6.02
CA PRO A 90 -7.77 -5.54 5.97
C PRO A 90 -9.11 -5.87 6.65
N GLU A 91 -9.64 -7.08 6.47
CA GLU A 91 -10.88 -7.51 7.13
C GLU A 91 -10.68 -7.59 8.64
N LEU A 92 -9.61 -8.24 9.09
CA LEU A 92 -9.27 -8.34 10.51
C LEU A 92 -9.11 -6.95 11.16
N TRP A 93 -8.44 -6.02 10.50
CA TRP A 93 -8.31 -4.65 11.01
C TRP A 93 -9.65 -3.93 11.10
N ALA A 94 -10.52 -4.09 10.10
CA ALA A 94 -11.84 -3.49 10.11
C ALA A 94 -12.71 -4.04 11.26
N GLU A 95 -12.62 -5.35 11.55
CA GLU A 95 -13.30 -5.96 12.70
C GLU A 95 -12.81 -5.37 14.02
N VAL A 96 -11.49 -5.24 14.18
CA VAL A 96 -10.88 -4.64 15.39
C VAL A 96 -11.26 -3.17 15.52
N GLU A 97 -11.18 -2.40 14.43
CA GLU A 97 -11.55 -0.98 14.40
C GLU A 97 -13.05 -0.76 14.68
N ALA A 98 -13.92 -1.69 14.29
CA ALA A 98 -15.36 -1.61 14.57
C ALA A 98 -15.70 -1.79 16.07
N LEU A 99 -14.77 -2.35 16.86
CA LEU A 99 -14.88 -2.46 18.32
C LEU A 99 -14.37 -1.20 19.04
N ASP A 100 -13.76 -0.26 18.32
CA ASP A 100 -13.25 0.95 18.94
C ASP A 100 -14.38 1.73 19.63
N ASN A 101 -14.16 2.10 20.90
CA ASN A 101 -15.14 2.76 21.77
C ASN A 101 -16.43 1.95 22.08
N ARG A 102 -16.42 0.62 21.91
CA ARG A 102 -17.46 -0.28 22.44
C ARG A 102 -16.92 -1.01 23.68
N VAL A 103 -17.44 -0.63 24.85
CA VAL A 103 -17.11 -1.22 26.17
C VAL A 103 -18.11 -2.31 26.52
#